data_AF-A0A1J5E0Q3-F1
#
_entry.id   AF-A0A1J5E0Q3-F1
#
_cell.length_a   1.000
_cell.length_b   1.000
_cell.length_c   1.000
_cell.angle_alpha   90.00
_cell.angle_beta   90.00
_cell.angle_gamma   90.00
#
_symmetry.space_group_name_H-M   'P 1'
#
loop_
_entity.id
_entity.type
_entity.pdbx_description
1 polymer ?
#
loop_
_entity_poly.entity_id
_entity_poly.type
_entity_poly.pdbx_seq_one_letter_code
_entity_poly.pdbx_strand_id
1 'polypeptide(L)'
;MAAQGFEQRPCPQCGSTVWISPAVGVGLCPSCHTQVGLHGGVSTASSSFPVGKLIGIVLGALLIGGLSIGGYYLKTKFFGPGGKDSAGYGALGIDPENAEPAELMRAATDVAHAKWHYRSVWWDAKFHGVRADGTIDITSDDGSATLTFVKPLEITFRDKNKRKDSVRRFSFQPKGLKFDKPESFLEFIPKDHPMPKAPCDVGDLVRGLKLEGSETVRVTFDPLDAGDKVRADGRSAWRVMNDSQSVDAYYDLYSCELLEDRTKRP
;
A
#
# COMPACT_ATOMS: atom_id res chain seq x y z
N MET A 1 10.57 24.93 -14.56
CA MET A 1 9.84 23.75 -14.08
C MET A 1 9.46 24.02 -12.63
N ALA A 2 8.17 24.19 -12.33
CA ALA A 2 7.71 24.50 -10.98
C ALA A 2 7.60 23.20 -10.16
N ALA A 3 8.32 23.10 -9.04
CA ALA A 3 8.18 22.00 -8.11
C ALA A 3 6.75 22.02 -7.51
N GLN A 4 5.97 20.97 -7.77
CA GLN A 4 4.63 20.82 -7.20
C GLN A 4 4.75 20.39 -5.73
N GLY A 5 5.06 21.36 -4.85
CA GLY A 5 5.07 21.15 -3.41
C GLY A 5 3.65 21.04 -2.83
N PHE A 6 3.51 20.27 -1.75
CA PHE A 6 2.29 20.25 -0.94
C PHE A 6 2.14 21.57 -0.17
N GLU A 7 0.92 22.10 -0.09
CA GLU A 7 0.59 23.29 0.70
C GLU A 7 0.14 22.89 2.10
N GLN A 8 0.71 23.51 3.14
CA GLN A 8 0.31 23.29 4.53
C GLN A 8 -0.82 24.24 4.91
N ARG A 9 -1.92 23.70 5.46
CA ARG A 9 -3.04 24.47 5.99
C ARG A 9 -3.44 23.96 7.38
N PRO A 10 -3.68 24.84 8.36
CA PRO A 10 -4.24 24.42 9.64
C PRO A 10 -5.70 23.99 9.46
N CYS A 11 -6.09 22.90 10.12
CA CYS A 11 -7.48 22.45 10.13
C CYS A 11 -8.37 23.43 10.91
N PRO A 12 -9.51 23.89 10.35
CA PRO A 12 -10.38 24.85 11.02
C PRO A 12 -11.10 24.28 12.25
N GLN A 13 -11.17 22.95 12.40
CA GLN A 13 -11.83 22.30 13.52
C GLN A 13 -10.91 22.05 14.73
N CYS A 14 -9.63 21.71 14.49
CA CYS A 14 -8.73 21.28 15.56
C CYS A 14 -7.32 21.90 15.52
N GLY A 15 -7.03 22.76 14.54
CA GLY A 15 -5.74 23.45 14.40
C GLY A 15 -4.58 22.60 13.85
N SER A 16 -4.74 21.28 13.70
CA SER A 16 -3.66 20.41 13.19
C SER A 16 -3.31 20.73 11.73
N THR A 17 -2.02 20.72 11.39
CA THR A 17 -1.54 20.94 10.02
C THR A 17 -1.99 19.83 9.08
N VAL A 18 -2.53 20.22 7.92
CA VAL A 18 -2.95 19.35 6.82
C VAL A 18 -2.10 19.69 5.60
N TRP A 19 -1.54 18.66 4.97
CA TRP A 19 -0.78 18.79 3.73
C TRP A 19 -1.72 18.53 2.55
N ILE A 20 -1.86 19.49 1.66
CA ILE A 20 -2.79 19.43 0.54
C ILE A 20 -2.00 19.49 -0.76
N SER A 21 -2.19 18.49 -1.63
CA SER A 21 -1.63 18.53 -2.98
C SER A 21 -2.39 19.57 -3.82
N PRO A 22 -1.69 20.53 -4.48
CA PRO A 22 -2.33 21.48 -5.39
C PRO A 22 -3.15 20.82 -6.50
N ALA A 23 -2.79 19.60 -6.93
CA ALA A 23 -3.51 18.85 -7.95
C ALA A 23 -4.89 18.37 -7.49
N VAL A 24 -5.08 18.13 -6.19
CA VAL A 24 -6.32 17.60 -5.61
C VAL A 24 -7.18 18.73 -5.02
N GLY A 25 -6.55 19.78 -4.50
CA GLY A 25 -7.24 20.95 -3.95
C GLY A 25 -7.90 20.75 -2.58
N VAL A 26 -7.91 19.52 -2.05
CA VAL A 26 -8.47 19.15 -0.74
C VAL A 26 -7.60 18.13 -0.02
N GLY A 27 -7.55 18.21 1.31
CA GLY A 27 -6.90 17.23 2.18
C GLY A 27 -7.76 16.91 3.41
N LEU A 28 -7.54 15.76 4.04
CA LEU A 28 -8.23 15.33 5.25
C LEU A 28 -7.36 15.59 6.47
N CYS A 29 -7.93 16.23 7.49
CA CYS A 29 -7.22 16.43 8.75
C CYS A 29 -6.98 15.09 9.47
N PRO A 30 -5.73 14.73 9.83
CA PRO A 30 -5.44 13.44 10.46
C PRO A 30 -6.01 13.31 11.89
N SER A 31 -6.31 14.44 12.54
CA SER A 31 -6.82 14.45 13.92
C SER A 31 -8.35 14.30 13.98
N CYS A 32 -9.09 15.09 13.20
CA CYS A 32 -10.56 15.14 13.28
C CYS A 32 -11.29 14.73 12.00
N HIS A 33 -10.57 14.31 10.95
CA HIS A 33 -11.12 13.89 9.64
C HIS A 33 -11.97 14.96 8.92
N THR A 34 -11.83 16.22 9.32
CA THR A 34 -12.45 17.34 8.61
C THR A 34 -11.72 17.59 7.29
N GLN A 35 -12.47 17.79 6.22
CA GLN A 35 -11.92 18.15 4.91
C GLN A 35 -11.48 19.63 4.91
N VAL A 36 -10.27 19.88 4.41
CA VAL A 36 -9.65 21.21 4.32
C VAL A 36 -9.34 21.47 2.84
N GLY A 37 -9.88 22.56 2.29
CA GLY A 37 -9.65 22.96 0.90
C GLY A 37 -8.63 24.08 0.76
N LEU A 38 -8.00 24.19 -0.42
CA LEU A 38 -7.06 25.28 -0.75
C LEU A 38 -7.75 26.63 -0.99
N HIS A 39 -8.99 26.60 -1.47
CA HIS A 39 -9.78 27.79 -1.77
C HIS A 39 -10.87 27.94 -0.71
N GLY A 40 -10.94 29.12 -0.07
CA GLY A 40 -11.86 29.46 1.02
C GLY A 40 -13.33 29.55 0.60
N GLY A 41 -13.87 28.47 0.05
CA GLY A 41 -15.29 28.28 -0.18
C GLY A 41 -15.98 27.98 1.15
N VAL A 42 -16.88 28.88 1.55
CA VAL A 42 -17.73 28.81 2.73
C VAL A 42 -18.29 27.39 2.92
N SER A 43 -17.93 26.74 4.02
CA SER A 43 -18.54 25.49 4.48
C SER A 43 -20.03 25.73 4.71
N THR A 44 -20.90 25.29 3.80
CA THR A 44 -22.34 25.28 4.05
C THR A 44 -22.65 24.25 5.12
N ALA A 45 -23.31 24.75 6.16
CA ALA A 45 -23.67 24.06 7.38
C ALA A 45 -24.48 22.77 7.16
N SER A 46 -24.29 21.85 8.09
CA SER A 46 -25.09 20.68 8.40
C SER A 46 -26.60 20.92 8.31
N SER A 47 -27.29 20.19 7.42
CA SER A 47 -28.74 20.05 7.47
C SER A 47 -29.13 18.88 8.38
N SER A 48 -29.73 19.21 9.52
CA SER A 48 -30.50 18.28 10.35
C SER A 48 -31.72 17.78 9.60
N PHE A 49 -31.94 16.46 9.53
CA PHE A 49 -33.19 15.89 9.04
C PHE A 49 -34.14 15.59 10.21
N PRO A 50 -35.37 16.13 10.23
CA PRO A 50 -36.38 15.71 11.18
C PRO A 50 -37.02 14.39 10.74
N VAL A 51 -37.19 13.50 11.70
CA VAL A 51 -37.95 12.24 11.57
C VAL A 51 -39.44 12.58 11.48
N GLY A 52 -40.05 12.34 10.31
CA GLY A 52 -41.48 12.48 10.09
C GLY A 52 -41.99 11.40 9.14
N LYS A 53 -42.87 10.53 9.64
CA LYS A 53 -43.56 9.47 8.89
C LYS A 53 -44.38 10.06 7.74
N LEU A 54 -44.25 9.49 6.53
CA LEU A 54 -45.36 9.49 5.57
C LEU A 54 -45.28 8.31 4.59
N ILE A 55 -46.46 7.78 4.32
CA ILE A 55 -46.81 6.57 3.58
C ILE A 55 -46.89 6.89 2.08
N GLY A 56 -46.61 5.90 1.21
CA GLY A 56 -47.31 5.77 -0.08
C GLY A 56 -46.49 6.00 -1.35
N ILE A 57 -46.05 4.88 -1.94
CA ILE A 57 -45.99 4.51 -3.37
C ILE A 57 -46.20 5.64 -4.41
N VAL A 58 -45.21 5.85 -5.29
CA VAL A 58 -45.28 5.78 -6.79
C VAL A 58 -44.06 6.51 -7.39
N LEU A 59 -43.34 5.80 -8.27
CA LEU A 59 -42.44 6.24 -9.35
C LEU A 59 -41.84 7.67 -9.30
N GLY A 60 -40.52 7.74 -9.09
CA GLY A 60 -39.73 8.95 -9.31
C GLY A 60 -38.26 8.62 -9.50
N ALA A 61 -37.84 8.48 -10.76
CA ALA A 61 -36.44 8.50 -11.16
C ALA A 61 -35.80 9.86 -10.82
N LEU A 62 -34.47 9.85 -10.67
CA LEU A 62 -33.58 11.02 -10.63
C LEU A 62 -33.76 11.95 -9.42
N LEU A 63 -32.84 11.81 -8.46
CA LEU A 63 -32.04 12.86 -7.81
C LEU A 63 -31.57 12.42 -6.41
N ILE A 64 -30.66 11.44 -6.37
CA ILE A 64 -29.72 11.27 -5.25
C ILE A 64 -28.32 11.45 -5.85
N GLY A 65 -28.08 12.66 -6.36
CA GLY A 65 -26.84 13.08 -7.00
C GLY A 65 -26.11 14.06 -6.09
N GLY A 66 -24.98 13.62 -5.55
CA GLY A 66 -24.04 14.46 -4.83
C GLY A 66 -23.55 13.79 -3.56
N LEU A 67 -22.28 13.36 -3.55
CA LEU A 67 -21.49 12.81 -2.43
C LEU A 67 -21.41 11.28 -2.27
N SER A 68 -22.13 10.46 -3.04
CA SER A 68 -21.92 8.99 -3.06
C SER A 68 -21.20 8.48 -4.30
N ILE A 69 -20.95 9.33 -5.30
CA ILE A 69 -20.42 8.91 -6.61
C ILE A 69 -18.93 8.55 -6.52
N GLY A 70 -18.12 9.24 -5.69
CA GLY A 70 -16.69 8.93 -5.56
C GLY A 70 -16.41 7.50 -5.06
N GLY A 71 -17.17 7.05 -4.05
CA GLY A 71 -17.07 5.68 -3.53
C GLY A 71 -17.63 4.63 -4.50
N TYR A 72 -18.68 4.94 -5.25
CA TYR A 72 -19.32 4.01 -6.17
C TYR A 72 -18.55 3.83 -7.50
N TYR A 73 -17.85 4.87 -7.97
CA TYR A 73 -17.02 4.79 -9.17
C TYR A 73 -15.77 3.93 -8.96
N LEU A 74 -15.13 4.05 -7.79
CA LEU A 74 -14.08 3.13 -7.37
C LEU A 74 -14.64 1.70 -7.20
N LYS A 75 -15.90 1.58 -6.73
CA LYS A 75 -16.59 0.29 -6.61
C LYS A 75 -16.99 -0.38 -7.94
N THR A 76 -16.80 0.27 -9.08
CA THR A 76 -17.14 -0.32 -10.39
C THR A 76 -15.91 -0.50 -11.27
N LYS A 77 -14.92 0.41 -11.17
CA LYS A 77 -13.66 0.30 -11.92
C LYS A 77 -12.81 -0.92 -11.52
N PHE A 78 -12.80 -1.31 -10.24
CA PHE A 78 -12.05 -2.49 -9.76
C PHE A 78 -12.83 -3.82 -9.83
N PHE A 79 -14.02 -3.86 -10.43
CA PHE A 79 -14.98 -4.97 -10.28
C PHE A 79 -15.33 -5.62 -11.62
N GLY A 80 -14.29 -5.94 -12.41
CA GLY A 80 -14.39 -6.83 -13.56
C GLY A 80 -14.71 -8.28 -13.17
N PRO A 81 -14.82 -9.22 -14.12
CA PRO A 81 -15.27 -10.60 -13.91
C PRO A 81 -14.37 -11.50 -13.02
N GLY A 82 -13.37 -10.92 -12.34
CA GLY A 82 -12.62 -11.60 -11.28
C GLY A 82 -13.50 -11.75 -10.04
N GLY A 83 -13.43 -12.91 -9.39
CA GLY A 83 -14.19 -13.20 -8.18
C GLY A 83 -13.97 -12.17 -7.05
N LYS A 84 -14.78 -12.28 -6.00
CA LYS A 84 -14.86 -11.38 -4.82
C LYS A 84 -13.49 -10.97 -4.23
N ASP A 85 -12.48 -11.80 -4.41
CA ASP A 85 -11.15 -11.70 -3.81
C ASP A 85 -10.02 -11.44 -4.83
N SER A 86 -10.34 -10.83 -5.97
CA SER A 86 -9.36 -10.52 -7.03
C SER A 86 -9.56 -9.16 -7.70
N ALA A 87 -8.50 -8.60 -8.28
CA ALA A 87 -8.51 -7.42 -9.13
C ALA A 87 -7.63 -7.63 -10.37
N GLY A 88 -8.13 -7.30 -11.55
CA GLY A 88 -7.38 -7.43 -12.81
C GLY A 88 -6.44 -6.25 -13.06
N TYR A 89 -5.31 -6.51 -13.74
CA TYR A 89 -4.25 -5.51 -13.98
C TYR A 89 -4.72 -4.26 -14.71
N GLY A 90 -5.56 -4.40 -15.75
CA GLY A 90 -6.10 -3.24 -16.46
C GLY A 90 -6.96 -2.30 -15.59
N ALA A 91 -7.58 -2.80 -14.53
CA ALA A 91 -8.29 -1.97 -13.56
C ALA A 91 -7.35 -1.27 -12.59
N LEU A 92 -6.20 -1.88 -12.31
CA LEU A 92 -5.14 -1.37 -11.44
C LEU A 92 -4.20 -0.39 -12.17
N GLY A 93 -4.20 -0.40 -13.51
CA GLY A 93 -3.29 0.42 -14.33
C GLY A 93 -1.90 -0.16 -14.51
N ILE A 94 -1.69 -1.41 -14.07
CA ILE A 94 -0.39 -2.09 -14.06
C ILE A 94 -0.13 -2.76 -15.41
N ASP A 95 1.08 -2.58 -15.94
CA ASP A 95 1.65 -3.44 -16.98
C ASP A 95 2.29 -4.68 -16.34
N PRO A 96 1.73 -5.88 -16.50
CA PRO A 96 2.25 -7.06 -15.82
C PRO A 96 3.58 -7.58 -16.39
N GLU A 97 4.01 -7.16 -17.57
CA GLU A 97 5.31 -7.57 -18.15
C GLU A 97 6.47 -6.69 -17.64
N ASN A 98 6.16 -5.47 -17.19
CA ASN A 98 7.11 -4.45 -16.77
C ASN A 98 6.66 -3.73 -15.49
N ALA A 99 6.12 -4.50 -14.53
CA ALA A 99 5.53 -3.92 -13.33
C ALA A 99 6.62 -3.34 -12.42
N GLU A 100 6.46 -2.08 -12.02
CA GLU A 100 7.34 -1.47 -11.02
C GLU A 100 6.91 -1.88 -9.60
N PRO A 101 7.84 -2.28 -8.71
CA PRO A 101 7.51 -2.62 -7.33
C PRO A 101 6.70 -1.52 -6.63
N ALA A 102 7.08 -0.25 -6.80
CA ALA A 102 6.37 0.89 -6.20
C ALA A 102 4.91 0.98 -6.67
N GLU A 103 4.64 0.67 -7.94
CA GLU A 103 3.29 0.60 -8.49
C GLU A 103 2.50 -0.56 -7.88
N LEU A 104 3.10 -1.73 -7.75
CA LEU A 104 2.49 -2.90 -7.11
C LEU A 104 2.15 -2.62 -5.63
N MET A 105 3.05 -1.97 -4.88
CA MET A 105 2.79 -1.57 -3.48
C MET A 105 1.62 -0.60 -3.39
N ARG A 106 1.57 0.39 -4.29
CA ARG A 106 0.49 1.38 -4.34
C ARG A 106 -0.85 0.70 -4.64
N ALA A 107 -0.91 -0.13 -5.68
CA ALA A 107 -2.12 -0.84 -6.06
C ALA A 107 -2.63 -1.77 -4.95
N ALA A 108 -1.73 -2.52 -4.30
CA ALA A 108 -2.09 -3.37 -3.17
C ALA A 108 -2.62 -2.55 -1.98
N THR A 109 -2.03 -1.38 -1.72
CA THR A 109 -2.49 -0.46 -0.66
C THR A 109 -3.90 0.06 -0.96
N ASP A 110 -4.15 0.52 -2.19
CA ASP A 110 -5.46 1.02 -2.62
C ASP A 110 -6.53 -0.07 -2.50
N VAL A 111 -6.22 -1.29 -2.94
CA VAL A 111 -7.14 -2.44 -2.82
C VAL A 111 -7.34 -2.83 -1.35
N ALA A 112 -6.30 -2.83 -0.52
CA ALA A 112 -6.41 -3.12 0.91
C ALA A 112 -7.32 -2.10 1.61
N HIS A 113 -7.17 -0.81 1.29
CA HIS A 113 -7.98 0.26 1.86
C HIS A 113 -9.42 0.21 1.38
N ALA A 114 -9.64 -0.11 0.11
CA ALA A 114 -10.97 -0.15 -0.50
C ALA A 114 -11.77 -1.43 -0.17
N LYS A 115 -11.11 -2.60 -0.08
CA LYS A 115 -11.78 -3.91 0.02
C LYS A 115 -11.72 -4.55 1.40
N TRP A 116 -10.73 -4.20 2.21
CA TRP A 116 -10.53 -4.88 3.48
C TRP A 116 -10.57 -3.93 4.68
N HIS A 117 -9.65 -2.96 4.76
CA HIS A 117 -9.60 -2.03 5.87
C HIS A 117 -8.83 -0.75 5.54
N TYR A 118 -9.48 0.41 5.68
CA TYR A 118 -8.93 1.73 5.34
C TYR A 118 -7.71 2.17 6.17
N ARG A 119 -7.49 1.57 7.35
CA ARG A 119 -6.27 1.79 8.18
C ARG A 119 -5.31 0.61 8.16
N SER A 120 -5.44 -0.28 7.18
CA SER A 120 -4.43 -1.31 7.01
C SER A 120 -3.14 -0.67 6.54
N VAL A 121 -2.02 -1.25 6.96
CA VAL A 121 -0.70 -0.88 6.49
C VAL A 121 0.03 -2.14 6.07
N TRP A 122 0.97 -2.03 5.15
CA TRP A 122 1.83 -3.14 4.81
C TRP A 122 2.81 -3.43 5.96
N TRP A 123 3.20 -4.69 6.09
CA TRP A 123 4.03 -5.25 7.14
C TRP A 123 5.23 -6.00 6.57
N ASP A 124 5.02 -6.71 5.46
CA ASP A 124 6.03 -7.50 4.74
C ASP A 124 5.81 -7.25 3.25
N ALA A 125 6.89 -7.14 2.49
CA ALA A 125 6.88 -7.04 1.04
C ALA A 125 7.96 -7.94 0.44
N LYS A 126 7.58 -8.76 -0.55
CA LYS A 126 8.46 -9.70 -1.24
C LYS A 126 8.29 -9.53 -2.73
N PHE A 127 9.38 -9.22 -3.41
CA PHE A 127 9.48 -9.12 -4.85
C PHE A 127 10.48 -10.17 -5.34
N HIS A 128 10.08 -10.98 -6.29
CA HIS A 128 10.90 -11.99 -6.94
C HIS A 128 11.05 -11.66 -8.41
N GLY A 129 12.21 -11.93 -8.99
CA GLY A 129 12.45 -11.68 -10.41
C GLY A 129 12.60 -10.19 -10.75
N VAL A 130 13.09 -9.36 -9.81
CA VAL A 130 13.36 -7.94 -10.10
C VAL A 130 14.57 -7.85 -11.01
N ARG A 131 14.36 -7.28 -12.20
CA ARG A 131 15.40 -7.12 -13.23
C ARG A 131 16.30 -5.92 -12.93
N ALA A 132 17.39 -5.80 -13.68
CA ALA A 132 18.36 -4.69 -13.56
C ALA A 132 17.74 -3.29 -13.76
N ASP A 133 16.65 -3.18 -14.52
CA ASP A 133 15.93 -1.91 -14.72
C ASP A 133 14.99 -1.54 -13.56
N GLY A 134 14.81 -2.45 -12.60
CA GLY A 134 13.92 -2.29 -11.45
C GLY A 134 12.49 -2.78 -11.68
N THR A 135 12.19 -3.40 -12.82
CA THR A 135 10.86 -3.95 -13.14
C THR A 135 10.75 -5.44 -12.82
N ILE A 136 9.50 -5.94 -12.80
CA ILE A 136 9.17 -7.36 -12.59
C ILE A 136 8.20 -7.82 -13.67
N ASP A 137 8.43 -9.03 -14.19
CA ASP A 137 7.46 -9.75 -15.02
C ASP A 137 6.57 -10.66 -14.18
N ILE A 138 5.45 -10.15 -13.70
CA ILE A 138 4.52 -10.93 -12.88
C ILE A 138 3.66 -11.91 -13.70
N THR A 139 3.86 -11.97 -15.02
CA THR A 139 3.29 -13.02 -15.88
C THR A 139 4.19 -14.25 -15.98
N SER A 140 5.50 -14.08 -15.76
CA SER A 140 6.48 -15.16 -15.75
C SER A 140 6.39 -16.01 -14.47
N ASP A 141 6.85 -17.26 -14.55
CA ASP A 141 6.93 -18.14 -13.38
C ASP A 141 7.96 -17.67 -12.34
N ASP A 142 8.95 -16.88 -12.79
CA ASP A 142 10.03 -16.35 -11.96
C ASP A 142 9.69 -15.00 -11.33
N GLY A 143 8.66 -14.29 -11.81
CA GLY A 143 8.27 -13.00 -11.29
C GLY A 143 7.08 -13.10 -10.35
N SER A 144 7.24 -12.61 -9.13
CA SER A 144 6.12 -12.55 -8.20
C SER A 144 6.26 -11.36 -7.25
N ALA A 145 5.11 -10.84 -6.82
CA ALA A 145 5.06 -9.82 -5.79
C ALA A 145 4.02 -10.20 -4.75
N THR A 146 4.41 -10.19 -3.49
CA THR A 146 3.53 -10.47 -2.36
C THR A 146 3.70 -9.40 -1.30
N LEU A 147 2.59 -8.80 -0.88
CA LEU A 147 2.54 -7.88 0.24
C LEU A 147 1.64 -8.44 1.35
N THR A 148 2.08 -8.32 2.59
CA THR A 148 1.23 -8.59 3.74
C THR A 148 0.82 -7.28 4.38
N PHE A 149 -0.48 -7.10 4.58
CA PHE A 149 -1.06 -5.96 5.28
C PHE A 149 -1.65 -6.40 6.62
N VAL A 150 -1.61 -5.48 7.58
CA VAL A 150 -2.05 -5.71 8.95
C VAL A 150 -2.92 -4.56 9.44
N LYS A 151 -3.80 -4.86 10.41
CA LYS A 151 -4.56 -3.86 11.15
C LYS A 151 -3.90 -3.62 12.51
N PRO A 152 -3.14 -2.52 12.70
CA PRO A 152 -2.34 -2.29 13.90
C PRO A 152 -3.08 -2.48 15.23
N LEU A 153 -4.32 -2.02 15.31
CA LEU A 153 -5.09 -2.09 16.56
C LEU A 153 -5.63 -3.49 16.85
N GLU A 154 -6.00 -4.24 15.80
CA GLU A 154 -6.67 -5.54 15.95
C GLU A 154 -5.68 -6.68 16.18
N ILE A 155 -4.42 -6.55 15.73
CA ILE A 155 -3.43 -7.61 15.88
C ILE A 155 -3.04 -7.88 17.34
N THR A 156 -3.27 -6.89 18.21
CA THR A 156 -2.99 -6.99 19.65
C THR A 156 -4.15 -7.61 20.44
N PHE A 157 -5.28 -7.88 19.80
CA PHE A 157 -6.47 -8.41 20.48
C PHE A 157 -6.21 -9.81 21.05
N ARG A 158 -6.76 -10.11 22.22
CA ARG A 158 -6.66 -11.46 22.82
C ARG A 158 -7.43 -12.51 22.01
N ASP A 159 -8.50 -12.07 21.35
CA ASP A 159 -9.34 -12.90 20.50
C ASP A 159 -8.57 -13.38 19.25
N LYS A 160 -8.43 -14.71 19.13
CA LYS A 160 -7.72 -15.34 18.01
C LYS A 160 -8.40 -15.09 16.67
N ASN A 161 -9.73 -15.00 16.62
CA ASN A 161 -10.47 -14.81 15.37
C ASN A 161 -10.28 -13.39 14.86
N LYS A 162 -10.38 -12.38 15.75
CA LYS A 162 -10.11 -10.99 15.39
C LYS A 162 -8.66 -10.79 14.93
N ARG A 163 -7.70 -11.44 15.60
CA ARG A 163 -6.30 -11.45 15.15
C ARG A 163 -6.13 -12.07 13.77
N LYS A 164 -6.72 -13.24 13.51
CA LYS A 164 -6.67 -13.86 12.17
C LYS A 164 -7.26 -12.97 11.08
N ASP A 165 -8.29 -12.19 11.41
CA ASP A 165 -8.92 -11.23 10.48
C ASP A 165 -8.18 -9.89 10.36
N SER A 166 -7.12 -9.71 11.16
CA SER A 166 -6.28 -8.51 11.18
C SER A 166 -5.09 -8.57 10.23
N VAL A 167 -4.90 -9.67 9.49
CA VAL A 167 -3.82 -9.84 8.50
C VAL A 167 -4.41 -10.27 7.16
N ARG A 168 -3.94 -9.66 6.07
CA ARG A 168 -4.24 -10.08 4.69
C ARG A 168 -3.01 -10.06 3.84
N ARG A 169 -2.91 -11.05 2.97
CA ARG A 169 -1.86 -11.16 1.97
C ARG A 169 -2.44 -10.79 0.61
N PHE A 170 -1.66 -10.05 -0.15
CA PHE A 170 -1.94 -9.55 -1.49
C PHE A 170 -0.86 -10.09 -2.40
N SER A 171 -1.22 -11.03 -3.27
CA SER A 171 -0.30 -11.70 -4.18
C SER A 171 -0.64 -11.34 -5.62
N PHE A 172 0.32 -10.78 -6.33
CA PHE A 172 0.24 -10.56 -7.77
C PHE A 172 0.56 -11.87 -8.47
N GLN A 173 -0.39 -12.36 -9.27
CA GLN A 173 -0.32 -13.61 -10.02
C GLN A 173 -0.58 -13.33 -11.51
N PRO A 174 -0.23 -14.21 -12.45
CA PRO A 174 -0.45 -13.96 -13.87
C PRO A 174 -1.90 -13.57 -14.25
N LYS A 175 -2.90 -13.97 -13.45
CA LYS A 175 -4.33 -13.66 -13.65
C LYS A 175 -4.81 -12.38 -12.94
N GLY A 176 -3.94 -11.68 -12.24
CA GLY A 176 -4.26 -10.47 -11.48
C GLY A 176 -3.82 -10.53 -10.02
N LEU A 177 -4.23 -9.50 -9.28
CA LEU A 177 -4.02 -9.42 -7.83
C LEU A 177 -5.04 -10.29 -7.11
N LYS A 178 -4.57 -11.25 -6.31
CA LYS A 178 -5.38 -12.04 -5.38
C LYS A 178 -5.14 -11.55 -3.96
N PHE A 179 -6.17 -11.59 -3.11
CA PHE A 179 -5.97 -11.35 -1.68
C PHE A 179 -6.65 -12.39 -0.79
N ASP A 180 -5.90 -12.94 0.15
CA ASP A 180 -6.32 -14.03 1.04
C ASP A 180 -5.84 -13.83 2.48
N LYS A 181 -6.31 -14.71 3.36
CA LYS A 181 -5.76 -14.82 4.71
C LYS A 181 -4.50 -15.68 4.61
N PRO A 182 -3.38 -15.29 5.25
CA PRO A 182 -2.20 -16.13 5.26
C PRO A 182 -2.49 -17.48 5.94
N GLU A 183 -1.94 -18.56 5.39
CA GLU A 183 -2.16 -19.93 5.89
C GLU A 183 -1.57 -20.13 7.28
N SER A 184 -0.36 -19.63 7.49
CA SER A 184 0.25 -19.45 8.80
C SER A 184 -0.03 -18.05 9.30
N PHE A 185 -0.73 -17.96 10.44
CA PHE A 185 -0.84 -16.70 11.15
C PHE A 185 0.58 -16.28 11.55
N LEU A 186 0.95 -15.03 11.27
CA LEU A 186 2.12 -14.41 11.88
C LEU A 186 1.81 -14.29 13.39
N GLU A 187 2.04 -15.37 14.15
CA GLU A 187 1.95 -15.38 15.62
C GLU A 187 2.91 -14.34 16.24
N PHE A 188 3.83 -13.83 15.43
CA PHE A 188 4.89 -12.93 15.79
C PHE A 188 4.84 -11.61 15.01
N ILE A 189 3.75 -10.85 15.16
CA ILE A 189 3.80 -9.41 14.87
C ILE A 189 4.04 -8.70 16.21
N PRO A 190 5.26 -8.21 16.48
CA PRO A 190 5.56 -7.47 17.69
C PRO A 190 4.64 -6.26 17.83
N LYS A 191 4.13 -6.03 19.04
CA LYS A 191 3.20 -4.93 19.34
C LYS A 191 3.81 -3.54 19.09
N ASP A 192 5.13 -3.46 19.15
CA ASP A 192 5.88 -2.20 19.18
C ASP A 192 6.71 -1.95 17.92
N HIS A 193 6.49 -2.74 16.85
CA HIS A 193 7.22 -2.48 15.61
C HIS A 193 6.56 -1.31 14.88
N PRO A 194 7.26 -0.17 14.73
CA PRO A 194 6.71 0.98 14.02
C PRO A 194 6.45 0.57 12.58
N MET A 195 5.22 0.77 12.15
CA MET A 195 4.82 0.45 10.79
C MET A 195 5.49 1.40 9.81
N PRO A 196 6.11 0.89 8.74
CA PRO A 196 6.92 1.73 7.90
C PRO A 196 6.09 2.76 7.13
N LYS A 197 6.61 3.99 7.12
CA LYS A 197 6.16 5.03 6.18
C LYS A 197 6.74 4.73 4.79
N ALA A 198 6.20 5.40 3.76
CA ALA A 198 6.44 5.11 2.35
C ALA A 198 7.92 4.77 2.08
N PRO A 199 8.20 3.58 1.54
CA PRO A 199 9.56 3.08 1.39
C PRO A 199 10.31 3.84 0.31
N CYS A 200 11.63 3.74 0.35
CA CYS A 200 12.44 4.09 -0.79
C CYS A 200 12.12 3.16 -1.99
N ASP A 201 12.36 3.63 -3.22
CA ASP A 201 11.95 2.91 -4.43
C ASP A 201 12.82 1.66 -4.63
N VAL A 202 12.20 0.49 -4.60
CA VAL A 202 12.89 -0.79 -4.84
C VAL A 202 13.55 -0.82 -6.22
N GLY A 203 12.99 -0.12 -7.21
CA GLY A 203 13.62 0.02 -8.51
C GLY A 203 14.99 0.71 -8.41
N ASP A 204 15.11 1.73 -7.57
CA ASP A 204 16.38 2.45 -7.36
C ASP A 204 17.43 1.58 -6.64
N LEU A 205 17.00 0.72 -5.72
CA LEU A 205 17.89 -0.25 -5.06
C LEU A 205 18.58 -1.16 -6.07
N VAL A 206 17.80 -1.70 -7.02
CA VAL A 206 18.30 -2.70 -7.96
C VAL A 206 19.08 -2.07 -9.12
N ARG A 207 18.72 -0.86 -9.56
CA ARG A 207 19.50 -0.12 -10.58
C ARG A 207 20.93 0.21 -10.12
N GLY A 208 21.16 0.29 -8.81
CA GLY A 208 22.50 0.45 -8.24
C GLY A 208 23.34 -0.84 -8.29
N LEU A 209 22.70 -2.00 -8.51
CA LEU A 209 23.38 -3.29 -8.62
C LEU A 209 23.90 -3.50 -10.04
N LYS A 210 25.11 -4.04 -10.15
CA LYS A 210 25.69 -4.47 -11.42
C LYS A 210 25.24 -5.90 -11.72
N LEU A 211 23.97 -6.06 -12.08
CA LEU A 211 23.45 -7.36 -12.54
C LEU A 211 23.91 -7.63 -13.98
N GLU A 212 24.28 -8.87 -14.29
CA GLU A 212 24.75 -9.26 -15.62
C GLU A 212 23.66 -10.01 -16.41
N GLY A 213 23.49 -9.67 -17.69
CA GLY A 213 22.60 -10.40 -18.60
C GLY A 213 21.14 -10.44 -18.13
N SER A 214 20.62 -11.65 -17.91
CA SER A 214 19.25 -11.92 -17.47
C SER A 214 19.14 -12.18 -15.96
N GLU A 215 20.16 -11.81 -15.18
CA GLU A 215 20.11 -11.95 -13.74
C GLU A 215 18.95 -11.14 -13.15
N THR A 216 18.32 -11.74 -12.15
CA THR A 216 17.28 -11.09 -11.36
C THR A 216 17.61 -11.23 -9.87
N VAL A 217 17.01 -10.35 -9.08
CA VAL A 217 17.12 -10.38 -7.64
C VAL A 217 15.76 -10.53 -6.99
N ARG A 218 15.79 -11.11 -5.80
CA ARG A 218 14.72 -11.06 -4.82
C ARG A 218 14.95 -9.87 -3.91
N VAL A 219 13.94 -9.03 -3.77
CA VAL A 219 13.93 -7.92 -2.82
C VAL A 219 12.86 -8.17 -1.78
N THR A 220 13.26 -8.27 -0.52
CA THR A 220 12.35 -8.56 0.59
C THR A 220 12.49 -7.52 1.70
N PHE A 221 11.36 -7.09 2.24
CA PHE A 221 11.28 -6.47 3.55
C PHE A 221 10.52 -7.41 4.47
N ASP A 222 11.22 -7.98 5.43
CA ASP A 222 10.63 -8.71 6.54
C ASP A 222 11.16 -8.10 7.84
N PRO A 223 10.31 -7.49 8.68
CA PRO A 223 10.72 -6.94 9.97
C PRO A 223 11.45 -7.95 10.88
N LEU A 224 11.24 -9.26 10.65
CA LEU A 224 11.86 -10.33 11.40
C LEU A 224 13.20 -10.81 10.79
N ASP A 225 13.47 -10.52 9.51
CA ASP A 225 14.68 -10.96 8.77
C ASP A 225 15.58 -9.79 8.35
N ALA A 226 15.82 -8.83 9.26
CA ALA A 226 16.68 -7.69 8.96
C ALA A 226 18.20 -7.99 9.02
N GLY A 227 18.61 -9.20 9.43
CA GLY A 227 20.02 -9.55 9.68
C GLY A 227 20.56 -9.01 11.02
N ASP A 228 21.58 -9.68 11.58
CA ASP A 228 22.04 -9.45 12.96
C ASP A 228 22.42 -8.00 13.27
N LYS A 229 23.19 -7.34 12.39
CA LYS A 229 23.66 -5.96 12.60
C LYS A 229 22.52 -4.95 12.51
N VAL A 230 21.66 -5.07 11.51
CA VAL A 230 20.52 -4.17 11.32
C VAL A 230 19.55 -4.28 12.51
N ARG A 231 19.33 -5.50 13.02
CA ARG A 231 18.55 -5.74 14.23
C ARG A 231 19.18 -5.08 15.46
N ALA A 232 20.51 -5.12 15.60
CA ALA A 232 21.22 -4.47 16.71
C ALA A 232 21.03 -2.95 16.71
N ASP A 233 21.00 -2.34 15.52
CA ASP A 233 20.77 -0.89 15.37
C ASP A 233 19.28 -0.49 15.41
N GLY A 234 18.36 -1.47 15.47
CA GLY A 234 16.92 -1.24 15.42
C GLY A 234 16.41 -0.68 14.08
N ARG A 235 17.22 -0.77 13.03
CA ARG A 235 16.85 -0.28 11.70
C ARG A 235 15.96 -1.29 10.97
N SER A 236 15.18 -0.78 10.03
CA SER A 236 14.36 -1.58 9.12
C SER A 236 15.07 -1.59 7.78
N ALA A 237 15.20 -2.75 7.13
CA ALA A 237 15.99 -2.86 5.91
C ALA A 237 15.32 -3.70 4.84
N TRP A 238 15.50 -3.27 3.59
CA TRP A 238 15.35 -4.13 2.42
C TRP A 238 16.53 -5.09 2.37
N ARG A 239 16.26 -6.36 2.14
CA ARG A 239 17.27 -7.35 1.78
C ARG A 239 17.17 -7.62 0.29
N VAL A 240 18.28 -7.50 -0.41
CA VAL A 240 18.39 -7.78 -1.84
C VAL A 240 19.35 -8.95 -2.04
N MET A 241 18.87 -10.00 -2.69
CA MET A 241 19.65 -11.21 -2.92
C MET A 241 19.35 -11.80 -4.29
N ASN A 242 20.29 -12.56 -4.88
CA ASN A 242 19.99 -13.40 -6.03
C ASN A 242 20.04 -14.89 -5.65
N ASP A 243 19.61 -15.75 -6.56
CA ASP A 243 19.53 -17.20 -6.32
C ASP A 243 20.91 -17.86 -6.15
N SER A 244 21.93 -17.32 -6.80
CA SER A 244 23.32 -17.78 -6.65
C SER A 244 23.96 -17.34 -5.33
N GLN A 245 23.28 -16.48 -4.55
CA GLN A 245 23.81 -15.82 -3.36
C GLN A 245 25.15 -15.11 -3.60
N SER A 246 25.44 -14.74 -4.85
CA SER A 246 26.57 -13.87 -5.13
C SER A 246 26.24 -12.46 -4.65
N VAL A 247 24.96 -12.06 -4.67
CA VAL A 247 24.43 -10.83 -4.09
C VAL A 247 23.67 -11.16 -2.80
N ASP A 248 24.03 -10.51 -1.69
CA ASP A 248 23.24 -10.46 -0.44
C ASP A 248 23.57 -9.15 0.25
N ALA A 249 22.69 -8.17 0.13
CA ALA A 249 22.90 -6.82 0.64
C ALA A 249 21.65 -6.31 1.37
N TYR A 250 21.87 -5.52 2.41
CA TYR A 250 20.83 -4.88 3.21
C TYR A 250 20.90 -3.39 2.98
N TYR A 251 19.76 -2.78 2.67
CA TYR A 251 19.59 -1.35 2.44
C TYR A 251 18.58 -0.78 3.41
N ASP A 252 18.80 0.44 3.88
CA ASP A 252 17.85 1.11 4.76
C ASP A 252 16.50 1.26 4.06
N LEU A 253 15.43 0.92 4.77
CA LEU A 253 14.08 0.95 4.22
C LEU A 253 13.67 2.35 3.73
N TYR A 254 14.19 3.41 4.36
CA TYR A 254 13.80 4.80 4.12
C TYR A 254 14.82 5.58 3.31
N SER A 255 16.11 5.47 3.65
CA SER A 255 17.16 6.21 2.94
C SER A 255 17.67 5.50 1.70
N CYS A 256 17.33 4.22 1.50
CA CYS A 256 17.91 3.37 0.44
C CYS A 256 19.44 3.25 0.54
N GLU A 257 20.05 3.68 1.65
CA GLU A 257 21.49 3.59 1.85
C GLU A 257 21.89 2.14 2.15
N LEU A 258 23.01 1.70 1.59
CA LEU A 258 23.58 0.39 1.88
C LEU A 258 24.00 0.30 3.36
N LEU A 259 23.40 -0.63 4.09
CA LEU A 259 23.68 -0.89 5.51
C LEU A 259 24.72 -1.99 5.70
N GLU A 260 24.58 -3.07 4.93
CA GLU A 260 25.46 -4.23 5.02
C GLU A 260 25.58 -4.89 3.65
N ASP A 261 26.80 -5.14 3.20
CA ASP A 261 27.10 -5.86 1.96
C ASP A 261 27.76 -7.20 2.30
N ARG A 262 27.06 -8.30 2.02
CA ARG A 262 27.55 -9.69 2.15
C ARG A 262 27.76 -10.36 0.80
N THR A 263 27.74 -9.58 -0.28
CA THR A 263 28.00 -10.04 -1.65
C THR A 263 29.35 -10.75 -1.70
N LYS A 264 29.35 -11.99 -2.18
CA LYS A 264 30.57 -12.77 -2.37
C LYS A 264 31.25 -12.27 -3.64
N ARG A 265 32.29 -11.44 -3.48
CA ARG A 265 33.14 -11.05 -4.60
C ARG A 265 34.05 -12.23 -4.99
N PRO A 266 34.22 -12.50 -6.30
CA PRO A 266 35.17 -13.51 -6.78
C PRO A 266 36.61 -13.18 -6.42
#